data_AF-A0A7R9ZK61-F1
#
_entry.id   AF-A0A7R9ZK61-F1
#
_cell.length_a   1.000
_cell.length_b   1.000
_cell.length_c   1.000
_cell.angle_alpha   90.00
_cell.angle_beta   90.00
_cell.angle_gamma   90.00
#
_symmetry.space_group_name_H-M   'P 1'
#
loop_
_entity.id
_entity.type
_entity.pdbx_description
1 polymer ?
#
loop_
_entity_poly.entity_id
_entity_poly.type
_entity_poly.pdbx_seq_one_letter_code
_entity_poly.pdbx_strand_id
1 'polypeptide(L)'
;IPEKALPVVNQIEINPFLYRSNTIGKFTDDGVVLQSYRSLRDGKAFDDATLVAIATAHGKSPAQILGRWCIQKGFVYVPKSVKKARMVENSQVFDFELTQDEMSQLDGLTTQDNIQTFVSLYRKCVNRDTSKDGTMDGVKMEITED
;
A
#
# COMPACT_ATOMS: atom_id res chain seq x y z
N ILE A 1 5.98 22.95 -25.99
CA ILE A 1 5.68 22.56 -24.60
C ILE A 1 6.83 21.64 -24.19
N PRO A 2 7.58 21.92 -23.12
CA PRO A 2 8.61 20.98 -22.68
C PRO A 2 7.95 19.63 -22.42
N GLU A 3 8.67 18.55 -22.66
CA GLU A 3 8.21 17.19 -22.40
C GLU A 3 7.56 17.11 -21.01
N LYS A 4 6.36 16.53 -20.93
CA LYS A 4 5.53 16.57 -19.72
C LYS A 4 6.30 15.96 -18.55
N ALA A 5 6.70 16.79 -17.58
CA ALA A 5 7.48 16.34 -16.43
C ALA A 5 6.72 15.27 -15.62
N LEU A 6 7.42 14.20 -15.26
CA LEU A 6 6.90 13.14 -14.40
C LEU A 6 6.81 13.62 -12.94
N PRO A 7 5.85 13.11 -12.16
CA PRO A 7 5.81 13.39 -10.73
C PRO A 7 7.02 12.76 -10.03
N VAL A 8 7.60 13.47 -9.06
CA VAL A 8 8.71 12.92 -8.24
C VAL A 8 8.20 11.83 -7.29
N VAL A 9 6.98 11.99 -6.77
CA VAL A 9 6.34 11.07 -5.84
C VAL A 9 4.94 10.74 -6.33
N ASN A 10 4.56 9.47 -6.25
CA ASN A 10 3.18 9.03 -6.42
C ASN A 10 2.71 8.31 -5.14
N GLN A 11 1.75 8.91 -4.44
CA GLN A 11 1.18 8.35 -3.22
C GLN A 11 -0.05 7.49 -3.57
N ILE A 12 0.07 6.17 -3.40
CA ILE A 12 -1.00 5.20 -3.71
C ILE A 12 -1.13 4.16 -2.58
N GLU A 13 -2.24 3.41 -2.55
CA GLU A 13 -2.40 2.33 -1.58
C GLU A 13 -1.47 1.18 -1.98
N ILE A 14 -0.55 0.82 -1.08
CA ILE A 14 0.37 -0.31 -1.27
C ILE A 14 0.52 -1.01 0.08
N ASN A 15 0.18 -2.29 0.14
CA ASN A 15 0.39 -3.18 1.28
C ASN A 15 0.32 -4.63 0.78
N PRO A 16 0.71 -5.65 1.57
CA PRO A 16 0.65 -7.06 1.17
C PRO A 16 -0.71 -7.52 0.64
N PHE A 17 -1.81 -6.91 1.11
CA PHE A 17 -3.18 -7.22 0.70
C PHE A 17 -3.67 -6.32 -0.46
N LEU A 18 -2.80 -5.47 -1.02
CA LEU A 18 -3.06 -4.69 -2.22
C LEU A 18 -1.72 -4.37 -2.90
N TYR A 19 -1.02 -5.41 -3.32
CA TYR A 19 0.29 -5.36 -3.97
C TYR A 19 0.13 -5.58 -5.48
N ARG A 20 -0.03 -4.46 -6.20
CA ARG A 20 -0.22 -4.42 -7.66
C ARG A 20 1.12 -4.27 -8.36
N SER A 21 1.83 -5.38 -8.51
CA SER A 21 3.23 -5.41 -8.94
C SER A 21 3.48 -4.75 -10.29
N ASN A 22 2.55 -4.88 -11.26
CA ASN A 22 2.74 -4.31 -12.60
C ASN A 22 2.62 -2.77 -12.57
N THR A 23 1.61 -2.25 -11.87
CA THR A 23 1.41 -0.82 -11.64
C THR A 23 2.60 -0.22 -10.89
N ILE A 24 3.07 -0.90 -9.85
CA ILE A 24 4.23 -0.49 -9.06
C ILE A 24 5.46 -0.42 -9.95
N GLY A 25 5.75 -1.50 -10.70
CA GLY A 25 6.88 -1.60 -11.61
C GLY A 25 6.92 -0.45 -12.62
N LYS A 26 5.78 -0.13 -13.22
CA LYS A 26 5.68 0.97 -14.18
C LYS A 26 6.12 2.31 -13.60
N PHE A 27 5.74 2.63 -12.37
CA PHE A 27 6.15 3.89 -11.73
C PHE A 27 7.61 3.86 -11.28
N THR A 28 8.09 2.73 -10.76
CA THR A 28 9.48 2.60 -10.32
C THR A 28 10.46 2.66 -11.49
N ASP A 29 10.11 2.07 -12.63
CA ASP A 29 10.92 2.11 -13.87
C ASP A 29 11.05 3.53 -14.42
N ASP A 30 9.99 4.33 -14.26
CA ASP A 30 9.94 5.75 -14.62
C ASP A 30 10.67 6.65 -13.58
N GLY A 31 11.28 6.06 -12.54
CA GLY A 31 12.01 6.77 -11.48
C GLY A 31 11.10 7.49 -10.47
N VAL A 32 9.81 7.18 -10.44
CA VAL A 32 8.84 7.78 -9.52
C VAL A 32 8.92 7.11 -8.15
N VAL A 33 9.10 7.91 -7.11
CA VAL A 33 9.10 7.40 -5.72
C VAL A 33 7.68 7.05 -5.31
N LEU A 34 7.47 5.81 -4.88
CA LEU A 34 6.17 5.36 -4.40
C LEU A 34 6.03 5.57 -2.89
N GLN A 35 4.95 6.27 -2.49
CA GLN A 35 4.60 6.48 -1.10
C GLN A 35 3.36 5.68 -0.74
N SER A 36 3.52 4.72 0.17
CA SER A 36 2.47 3.79 0.58
C SER A 36 1.54 4.43 1.60
N TYR A 37 0.34 4.83 1.15
CA TYR A 37 -0.75 5.14 2.07
C TYR A 37 -1.47 3.85 2.50
N ARG A 38 -2.09 3.86 3.69
CA ARG A 38 -2.73 2.69 4.30
C ARG A 38 -1.82 1.44 4.33
N SER A 39 -0.51 1.67 4.51
CA SER A 39 0.51 0.63 4.69
C SER A 39 0.14 -0.42 5.76
N LEU A 40 -0.60 0.00 6.80
CA LEU A 40 -1.06 -0.85 7.90
C LEU A 40 -2.51 -1.35 7.74
N ARG A 41 -3.16 -1.09 6.60
CA ARG A 41 -4.53 -1.52 6.27
C ARG A 41 -5.58 -1.23 7.36
N ASP A 42 -5.45 -0.09 8.02
CA ASP A 42 -6.27 0.32 9.18
C ASP A 42 -6.30 -0.69 10.34
N GLY A 43 -5.32 -1.60 10.42
CA GLY A 43 -5.25 -2.67 11.41
C GLY A 43 -6.22 -3.83 11.17
N LYS A 44 -6.88 -3.91 10.01
CA LYS A 44 -7.91 -4.92 9.72
C LYS A 44 -7.39 -6.32 9.37
N ALA A 45 -6.08 -6.47 9.21
CA ALA A 45 -5.47 -7.73 8.78
C ALA A 45 -4.38 -8.22 9.74
N PHE A 46 -4.38 -7.72 10.97
CA PHE A 46 -3.38 -8.09 11.98
C PHE A 46 -3.58 -9.51 12.52
N ASP A 47 -4.70 -10.15 12.19
CA ASP A 47 -5.07 -11.52 12.50
C ASP A 47 -4.81 -12.50 11.35
N ASP A 48 -4.31 -12.02 10.20
CA ASP A 48 -3.92 -12.89 9.09
C ASP A 48 -2.85 -13.90 9.54
N ALA A 49 -3.06 -15.18 9.25
CA ALA A 49 -2.24 -16.26 9.78
C ALA A 49 -0.77 -16.17 9.33
N THR A 50 -0.53 -15.76 8.07
CA THR A 50 0.81 -15.57 7.53
C THR A 50 1.49 -14.40 8.25
N LEU A 51 0.79 -13.28 8.37
CA LEU A 51 1.32 -12.10 9.04
C LEU A 51 1.65 -12.37 10.53
N VAL A 52 0.77 -13.09 11.23
CA VAL A 52 0.96 -13.47 12.64
C VAL A 52 2.13 -14.45 12.81
N ALA A 53 2.28 -15.42 11.91
CA ALA A 53 3.39 -16.38 11.96
C ALA A 53 4.74 -15.66 11.81
N ILE A 54 4.85 -14.77 10.82
CA ILE A 54 6.04 -13.95 10.60
C ILE A 54 6.29 -13.02 11.79
N ALA A 55 5.25 -12.34 12.29
CA ALA A 55 5.35 -11.47 13.46
C ALA A 55 5.92 -12.23 14.69
N THR A 56 5.43 -13.45 14.91
CA THR A 56 5.90 -14.32 15.99
C THR A 56 7.36 -14.72 15.81
N ALA A 57 7.77 -15.11 14.61
CA ALA A 57 9.14 -15.51 14.30
C ALA A 57 10.16 -14.40 14.58
N HIS A 58 9.78 -13.13 14.35
CA HIS A 58 10.63 -11.96 14.60
C HIS A 58 10.48 -11.35 15.99
N GLY A 59 9.50 -11.81 16.79
CA GLY A 59 9.16 -11.17 18.07
C GLY A 59 8.66 -9.72 17.90
N LYS A 60 7.95 -9.45 16.79
CA LYS A 60 7.44 -8.12 16.42
C LYS A 60 5.92 -8.13 16.34
N SER A 61 5.31 -6.94 16.22
CA SER A 61 3.87 -6.84 15.97
C SER A 61 3.55 -7.00 14.48
N PRO A 62 2.33 -7.43 14.12
CA PRO A 62 1.86 -7.42 12.73
C PRO A 62 2.03 -6.05 12.04
N ALA A 63 1.85 -4.95 12.79
CA ALA A 63 2.06 -3.60 12.25
C ALA A 63 3.52 -3.36 11.85
N GLN A 64 4.47 -3.83 12.66
CA GLN A 64 5.89 -3.73 12.36
C GLN A 64 6.27 -4.58 11.15
N ILE A 65 5.71 -5.78 11.00
CA ILE A 65 5.94 -6.62 9.80
C ILE A 65 5.47 -5.92 8.53
N LEU A 66 4.26 -5.35 8.52
CA LEU A 66 3.76 -4.58 7.37
C LEU A 66 4.63 -3.35 7.07
N GLY A 67 5.08 -2.64 8.11
CA GLY A 67 5.99 -1.50 7.95
C GLY A 67 7.36 -1.91 7.39
N ARG A 68 7.91 -3.02 7.88
CA ARG A 68 9.19 -3.56 7.41
C ARG A 68 9.10 -4.03 5.97
N TRP A 69 8.02 -4.71 5.59
CA TRP A 69 7.77 -5.10 4.20
C TRP A 69 7.75 -3.87 3.28
N CYS A 70 7.07 -2.78 3.67
CA CYS A 70 7.05 -1.55 2.87
C CYS A 70 8.45 -0.98 2.65
N ILE A 71 9.25 -0.91 3.72
CA ILE A 71 10.61 -0.33 3.66
C ILE A 71 11.55 -1.22 2.85
N GLN A 72 11.51 -2.54 3.03
CA GLN A 72 12.34 -3.48 2.26
C GLN A 72 12.01 -3.49 0.76
N LYS A 73 10.76 -3.19 0.39
CA LYS A 73 10.36 -2.96 -1.00
C LYS A 73 10.85 -1.63 -1.58
N GLY A 74 11.39 -0.74 -0.75
CA GLY A 74 11.82 0.60 -1.16
C GLY A 74 10.69 1.63 -1.20
N PHE A 75 9.53 1.35 -0.61
CA PHE A 75 8.42 2.30 -0.55
C PHE A 75 8.59 3.29 0.61
N VAL A 76 8.13 4.53 0.41
CA VAL A 76 8.03 5.50 1.50
C VAL A 76 6.86 5.10 2.41
N TYR A 77 7.18 4.67 3.63
CA TYR A 77 6.23 4.22 4.64
C TYR A 77 5.68 5.39 5.47
N VAL A 78 4.36 5.63 5.42
CA VAL A 78 3.69 6.76 6.13
C VAL A 78 2.53 6.29 7.02
N PRO A 79 2.82 5.61 8.15
CA PRO A 79 1.77 5.11 9.03
C PRO A 79 1.07 6.25 9.79
N LYS A 80 -0.25 6.20 9.82
CA LYS A 80 -1.07 7.11 10.63
C LYS A 80 -1.37 6.50 12.00
N SER A 81 -1.13 7.26 13.06
CA SER A 81 -1.58 6.93 14.42
C SER A 81 -1.96 8.20 15.17
N VAL A 82 -2.88 8.07 16.13
CA VAL A 82 -3.18 9.11 17.15
C VAL A 82 -2.72 8.69 18.54
N LYS A 83 -2.24 7.44 18.70
CA LYS A 83 -1.79 6.88 19.97
C LYS A 83 -0.26 6.91 20.00
N LYS A 84 0.32 7.59 20.99
CA LYS A 84 1.78 7.74 21.15
C LYS A 84 2.51 6.39 21.17
N ALA A 85 2.01 5.42 21.91
CA ALA A 85 2.60 4.07 21.96
C ALA A 85 2.73 3.43 20.57
N ARG A 86 1.68 3.55 19.74
CA ARG A 86 1.69 3.05 18.35
C ARG A 86 2.60 3.86 17.43
N MET A 87 2.77 5.16 17.66
CA MET A 87 3.72 5.96 16.88
C MET A 87 5.15 5.45 17.09
N VAL A 88 5.50 5.13 18.34
CA VAL A 88 6.80 4.54 18.70
C VAL A 88 6.94 3.14 18.11
N GLU A 89 5.94 2.27 18.28
CA GLU A 89 5.96 0.92 17.70
C GLU A 89 6.12 0.96 16.17
N ASN A 90 5.35 1.81 15.48
CA ASN A 90 5.41 1.95 14.03
C ASN A 90 6.76 2.49 13.52
N SER A 91 7.55 3.18 14.36
CA SER A 91 8.89 3.63 13.96
C SER A 91 9.98 2.58 14.18
N GLN A 92 9.69 1.51 14.94
CA GLN A 92 10.62 0.42 15.25
C GLN A 92 10.57 -0.67 14.16
N VAL A 93 10.90 -0.29 12.92
CA VAL A 93 10.85 -1.14 11.72
C VAL A 93 12.18 -1.21 10.96
N PHE A 94 13.24 -0.64 11.56
CA PHE A 94 14.58 -0.57 10.95
C PHE A 94 15.60 -1.51 11.61
N ASP A 95 15.23 -2.14 12.74
CA ASP A 95 16.11 -2.95 13.59
C ASP A 95 16.01 -4.47 13.34
N PHE A 96 15.27 -4.89 12.31
CA PHE A 96 15.16 -6.28 11.89
C PHE A 96 14.95 -6.34 10.37
N GLU A 97 15.05 -7.54 9.79
CA GLU A 97 14.87 -7.79 8.36
C GLU A 97 14.05 -9.05 8.12
N LEU A 98 13.07 -8.96 7.23
CA LEU A 98 12.31 -10.09 6.72
C LEU A 98 13.16 -10.85 5.71
N THR A 99 13.16 -12.16 5.84
CA THR A 99 13.81 -13.06 4.89
C THR A 99 13.16 -12.97 3.50
N GLN A 100 13.87 -13.43 2.49
CA GLN A 100 13.35 -13.46 1.12
C GLN A 100 12.05 -14.28 1.04
N ASP A 101 11.98 -15.41 1.74
CA ASP A 101 10.80 -16.27 1.76
C ASP A 101 9.60 -15.58 2.41
N GLU A 102 9.80 -14.87 3.53
CA GLU A 102 8.75 -14.09 4.19
C GLU A 102 8.26 -12.93 3.32
N MET A 103 9.18 -12.25 2.62
CA MET A 103 8.82 -11.21 1.64
C MET A 103 7.95 -11.80 0.53
N SER A 104 8.32 -12.97 -0.02
CA SER A 104 7.54 -13.66 -1.04
C SER A 104 6.19 -14.15 -0.55
N GLN A 105 6.08 -14.60 0.70
CA GLN A 105 4.79 -14.95 1.32
C GLN A 105 3.87 -13.73 1.42
N LEU A 106 4.39 -12.58 1.86
CA LEU A 106 3.63 -11.34 1.98
C LEU A 106 3.19 -10.79 0.61
N ASP A 107 4.06 -10.88 -0.41
CA ASP A 107 3.73 -10.46 -1.78
C ASP A 107 2.53 -11.24 -2.35
N GLY A 108 2.34 -12.48 -1.90
CA GLY A 108 1.25 -13.35 -2.33
C GLY A 108 -0.09 -13.14 -1.63
N LEU A 109 -0.21 -12.19 -0.68
CA LEU A 109 -1.43 -12.02 0.12
C LEU A 109 -2.55 -11.24 -0.58
N THR A 110 -2.29 -10.66 -1.76
CA THR A 110 -3.31 -9.92 -2.50
C THR A 110 -4.32 -10.87 -3.14
N THR A 111 -5.60 -10.73 -2.77
CA THR A 111 -6.69 -11.53 -3.34
C THR A 111 -7.54 -10.73 -4.31
N GLN A 112 -8.30 -11.44 -5.17
CA GLN A 112 -9.27 -10.80 -6.06
C GLN A 112 -10.29 -9.93 -5.29
N ASP A 113 -10.74 -10.39 -4.13
CA ASP A 113 -11.64 -9.62 -3.27
C ASP A 113 -11.01 -8.31 -2.77
N ASN A 114 -9.69 -8.31 -2.53
CA ASN A 114 -8.99 -7.09 -2.17
C ASN A 114 -8.97 -6.08 -3.32
N ILE A 115 -8.70 -6.55 -4.55
CA ILE A 115 -8.76 -5.74 -5.78
C ILE A 115 -10.17 -5.18 -5.99
N GLN A 116 -11.21 -6.00 -5.89
CA GLN A 116 -12.59 -5.56 -6.07
C GLN A 116 -13.04 -4.57 -5.00
N THR A 117 -12.59 -4.75 -3.75
CA THR A 117 -12.79 -3.77 -2.68
C THR A 117 -12.13 -2.44 -3.02
N PHE A 118 -10.87 -2.46 -3.48
CA PHE A 118 -10.16 -1.27 -3.92
C PHE A 118 -10.88 -0.56 -5.07
N VAL A 119 -11.25 -1.28 -6.13
CA VAL A 119 -11.99 -0.74 -7.29
C VAL A 119 -13.30 -0.11 -6.85
N SER A 120 -14.07 -0.77 -5.97
CA SER A 120 -15.33 -0.24 -5.44
C SER A 120 -15.13 1.07 -4.67
N LEU A 121 -14.12 1.14 -3.79
CA LEU A 121 -13.80 2.35 -3.04
C LEU A 121 -13.31 3.47 -3.96
N TYR A 122 -12.47 3.14 -4.93
CA TYR A 122 -11.94 4.11 -5.88
C TYR A 122 -13.06 4.73 -6.72
N ARG A 123 -13.99 3.92 -7.25
CA ARG A 123 -15.19 4.43 -7.97
C ARG A 123 -16.03 5.36 -7.10
N LYS A 124 -16.25 5.01 -5.83
CA LYS A 124 -16.99 5.88 -4.90
C LYS A 124 -16.30 7.24 -4.70
N CYS A 125 -14.98 7.25 -4.60
CA CYS A 125 -14.21 8.49 -4.45
C CYS A 125 -14.22 9.32 -5.74
N VAL A 126 -13.94 8.70 -6.90
CA VAL A 126 -13.96 9.39 -8.19
C VAL A 126 -15.33 9.99 -8.46
N ASN A 127 -16.40 9.21 -8.35
CA ASN A 127 -17.77 9.68 -8.62
C ASN A 127 -18.21 10.83 -7.71
N ARG A 128 -17.71 10.89 -6.47
CA ARG A 128 -17.99 12.00 -5.55
C ARG A 128 -17.33 13.30 -6.00
N ASP A 129 -16.15 13.22 -6.60
CA ASP A 129 -15.24 14.35 -6.77
C ASP A 129 -15.16 14.89 -8.22
N THR A 130 -15.78 14.23 -9.22
CA THR A 130 -15.52 14.55 -10.65
C THR A 130 -16.54 15.41 -11.41
N SER A 131 -17.72 15.75 -10.88
CA SER A 131 -18.53 16.76 -11.56
C SER A 131 -19.41 17.62 -10.65
N LYS A 132 -19.32 18.94 -10.87
CA LYS A 132 -20.20 19.93 -10.22
C LYS A 132 -21.64 19.83 -10.69
N ASP A 133 -21.87 19.27 -11.87
CA ASP A 133 -23.18 19.12 -12.52
C ASP A 133 -23.74 17.69 -12.45
N GLY A 134 -23.01 16.74 -11.84
CA GLY A 134 -23.40 15.34 -11.72
C GLY A 134 -23.20 14.51 -12.99
N THR A 135 -22.64 15.08 -14.06
CA THR A 135 -22.35 14.36 -15.30
C THR A 135 -21.10 13.48 -15.15
N MET A 136 -21.05 12.36 -15.87
CA MET A 136 -19.87 11.48 -15.91
C MET A 136 -19.00 11.74 -17.14
N ASP A 137 -19.27 12.82 -17.88
CA ASP A 137 -18.54 13.17 -19.09
C ASP A 137 -17.09 13.55 -18.77
N GLY A 138 -16.15 12.84 -19.40
CA GLY A 138 -14.71 13.01 -19.15
C GLY A 138 -14.18 12.32 -17.89
N VAL A 139 -15.02 11.62 -17.13
CA VAL A 139 -14.59 10.84 -15.96
C VAL A 139 -13.97 9.53 -16.42
N LYS A 140 -12.70 9.30 -16.07
CA LYS A 140 -12.02 8.03 -16.32
C LYS A 140 -12.54 6.97 -15.35
N MET A 141 -13.32 6.03 -15.87
CA MET A 141 -13.92 4.93 -15.10
C MET A 141 -13.12 3.62 -15.16
N GLU A 142 -12.17 3.54 -16.08
CA GLU A 142 -11.22 2.44 -16.16
C GLU A 142 -10.19 2.56 -15.04
N ILE A 143 -10.14 1.57 -14.17
CA ILE A 143 -9.25 1.52 -13.02
C ILE A 143 -8.24 0.41 -13.27
N THR A 144 -6.96 0.75 -13.16
CA THR A 144 -5.86 -0.22 -13.24
C THR A 144 -5.91 -1.14 -12.02
N GLU A 145 -6.28 -2.40 -12.26
CA GLU A 145 -6.37 -3.45 -11.24
C GLU A 145 -5.00 -4.04 -10.89
N ASP A 146 -4.10 -4.14 -11.88
CA ASP A 146 -2.68 -4.46 -11.72
C ASP A 146 -1.86 -3.72 -12.78
#